data_AF-A0A821Q7G1-F1
#
_entry.id   AF-A0A821Q7G1-F1
#
_cell.length_a   1.000
_cell.length_b   1.000
_cell.length_c   1.000
_cell.angle_alpha   90.00
_cell.angle_beta   90.00
_cell.angle_gamma   90.00
#
_symmetry.space_group_name_H-M   'P 1'
#
loop_
_entity.id
_entity.type
_entity.pdbx_description
1 polymer ?
#
loop_
_entity_poly.entity_id
_entity_poly.type
_entity_poly.pdbx_seq_one_letter_code
_entity_poly.pdbx_strand_id
1 'polypeptide(L)'
;NDEILNKSSKTAARVFGRLKLIKNDLDIFNKLIIAETNSIVNVLAAFLLLKASGNIVAEKETIIDIVTLSESVKDLENLPDLISQLIDDPIYRKHLFYREKLIIMIAKSDTVRRNGRGAES
;
A
#
# COMPACT_ATOMS: atom_id res chain seq x y z
N ASN A 1 -18.36 -1.41 -14.00
CA ASN A 1 -17.07 -0.86 -13.52
C ASN A 1 -16.63 0.40 -14.27
N ASP A 2 -16.72 0.47 -15.59
CA ASP A 2 -16.18 1.63 -16.33
C ASP A 2 -17.07 2.90 -16.26
N GLU A 3 -18.36 2.75 -16.01
CA GLU A 3 -19.26 3.90 -15.82
C GLU A 3 -18.94 4.69 -14.53
N ILE A 4 -18.52 4.00 -13.47
CA ILE A 4 -18.08 4.62 -12.21
C ILE A 4 -16.78 5.40 -12.43
N LEU A 5 -15.85 4.85 -13.22
CA LEU A 5 -14.61 5.52 -13.56
C LEU A 5 -14.87 6.81 -14.36
N ASN A 6 -15.81 6.77 -15.30
CA ASN A 6 -16.17 7.92 -16.14
C ASN A 6 -16.85 9.06 -15.35
N LYS A 7 -17.51 8.76 -14.23
CA LYS A 7 -18.11 9.75 -13.31
C LYS A 7 -17.20 10.11 -12.13
N SER A 8 -16.03 9.49 -12.02
CA SER A 8 -15.08 9.71 -10.94
C SER A 8 -14.10 10.85 -11.24
N SER A 9 -13.44 11.38 -10.20
CA SER A 9 -12.29 12.28 -10.38
C SER A 9 -11.25 11.64 -11.30
N LYS A 10 -10.67 12.43 -12.22
CA LYS A 10 -9.58 11.99 -13.11
C LYS A 10 -8.44 11.31 -12.34
N THR A 11 -8.15 11.77 -11.12
CA THR A 11 -7.12 11.17 -10.25
C THR A 11 -7.52 9.77 -9.79
N ALA A 12 -8.76 9.59 -9.33
CA ALA A 12 -9.26 8.29 -8.89
C ALA A 12 -9.32 7.30 -10.07
N ALA A 13 -9.81 7.74 -11.23
CA ALA A 13 -9.81 6.94 -12.45
C ALA A 13 -8.40 6.48 -12.85
N ARG A 14 -7.41 7.38 -12.73
CA ARG A 14 -6.00 7.07 -13.01
C ARG A 14 -5.43 6.05 -12.04
N VAL A 15 -5.68 6.18 -10.74
CA VAL A 15 -5.22 5.21 -9.73
C VAL A 15 -5.82 3.84 -10.01
N PHE A 16 -7.14 3.77 -10.18
CA PHE A 16 -7.83 2.51 -10.43
C PHE A 16 -7.40 1.86 -11.75
N GLY A 17 -7.20 2.66 -12.80
CA GLY A 17 -6.68 2.21 -14.09
C GLY A 17 -5.29 1.58 -13.97
N ARG A 18 -4.40 2.15 -13.14
CA ARG A 18 -3.08 1.55 -12.85
C ARG A 18 -3.20 0.23 -12.09
N LEU A 19 -4.08 0.15 -11.10
CA LEU A 19 -4.28 -1.11 -10.36
C LEU A 19 -4.81 -2.23 -11.27
N LYS A 20 -5.63 -1.91 -12.29
CA LYS A 20 -6.08 -2.90 -13.29
C LYS A 20 -4.93 -3.50 -14.12
N LEU A 21 -3.78 -2.82 -14.23
CA LEU A 21 -2.64 -3.31 -15.01
C LEU A 21 -1.86 -4.41 -14.28
N ILE A 22 -1.90 -4.41 -12.94
CA ILE A 22 -1.12 -5.34 -12.10
C ILE A 22 -1.44 -6.79 -12.46
N LYS A 23 -2.71 -7.14 -12.62
CA LYS A 23 -3.12 -8.51 -12.98
C LYS A 23 -2.64 -8.98 -14.35
N ASN A 24 -2.26 -8.06 -15.25
CA ASN A 24 -1.90 -8.38 -16.63
C ASN A 24 -0.41 -8.72 -16.78
N ASP A 25 0.43 -8.33 -15.82
CA ASP A 25 1.86 -8.59 -15.87
C ASP A 25 2.45 -8.77 -14.46
N LEU A 26 2.41 -10.03 -14.01
CA LEU A 26 2.68 -10.44 -12.63
C LEU A 26 4.18 -10.37 -12.29
N ASP A 27 5.05 -10.45 -13.29
CA ASP A 27 6.51 -10.42 -13.10
C ASP A 27 7.03 -8.99 -12.92
N ILE A 28 6.27 -7.99 -13.40
CA ILE A 28 6.64 -6.57 -13.30
C ILE A 28 6.17 -5.96 -11.98
N PHE A 29 5.00 -6.37 -11.46
CA PHE A 29 4.36 -5.71 -10.31
C PHE A 29 4.18 -6.63 -9.10
N ASN A 30 5.16 -6.64 -8.19
CA ASN A 30 5.09 -7.46 -6.97
C ASN A 30 4.89 -6.69 -5.65
N LYS A 31 4.92 -5.35 -5.66
CA LYS A 31 4.75 -4.49 -4.47
C LYS A 31 3.85 -3.30 -4.76
N LEU A 32 2.87 -3.08 -3.88
CA LEU A 32 2.12 -1.84 -3.78
C LEU A 32 2.58 -1.10 -2.52
N ILE A 33 3.34 -0.03 -2.70
CA ILE A 33 3.83 0.80 -1.59
C ILE A 33 2.83 1.91 -1.30
N ILE A 34 2.41 2.02 -0.05
CA ILE A 34 1.49 3.05 0.46
C ILE A 34 2.31 4.06 1.27
N ALA A 35 2.54 5.23 0.68
CA ALA A 35 3.15 6.37 1.36
C ALA A 35 2.23 6.93 2.46
N GLU A 36 2.83 7.62 3.44
CA GLU A 36 2.10 8.27 4.55
C GLU A 36 1.09 7.33 5.26
N THR A 37 1.49 6.08 5.52
CA THR A 37 0.61 5.12 6.19
C THR A 37 0.55 5.39 7.70
N ASN A 38 -0.58 5.95 8.16
CA ASN A 38 -0.79 6.31 9.57
C ASN A 38 -1.83 5.45 10.30
N SER A 39 -2.53 4.56 9.58
CA SER A 39 -3.55 3.67 10.13
C SER A 39 -3.77 2.45 9.25
N ILE A 40 -4.37 1.40 9.82
CA ILE A 40 -4.78 0.19 9.09
C ILE A 40 -5.78 0.49 7.96
N VAL A 41 -6.57 1.56 8.08
CA VAL A 41 -7.58 1.94 7.08
C VAL A 41 -6.93 2.18 5.72
N ASN A 42 -5.72 2.76 5.66
CA ASN A 42 -5.01 2.99 4.39
C ASN A 42 -4.68 1.66 3.70
N VAL A 43 -4.25 0.66 4.48
CA VAL A 43 -3.92 -0.68 3.99
C VAL A 43 -5.18 -1.40 3.51
N LEU A 44 -6.26 -1.39 4.29
CA LEU A 44 -7.52 -2.03 3.91
C LEU A 44 -8.19 -1.33 2.73
N ALA A 45 -8.04 -0.01 2.59
CA ALA A 45 -8.50 0.72 1.41
C ALA A 45 -7.73 0.29 0.16
N ALA A 46 -6.40 0.18 0.22
CA ALA A 46 -5.59 -0.34 -0.88
C ALA A 46 -5.95 -1.78 -1.22
N PHE A 47 -6.17 -2.61 -0.20
CA PHE A 47 -6.63 -3.99 -0.33
C PHE A 47 -7.96 -4.08 -1.08
N LEU A 48 -8.94 -3.27 -0.68
CA LEU A 48 -10.24 -3.19 -1.33
C LEU A 48 -10.13 -2.72 -2.79
N LEU A 49 -9.30 -1.71 -3.06
CA LEU A 49 -9.10 -1.19 -4.41
C LEU A 49 -8.41 -2.21 -5.33
N LEU A 50 -7.45 -2.99 -4.82
CA LEU A 50 -6.86 -4.12 -5.55
C LEU A 50 -7.94 -5.14 -5.93
N LYS A 51 -8.77 -5.56 -4.98
CA LYS A 51 -9.86 -6.48 -5.24
C LYS A 51 -10.86 -5.91 -6.25
N ALA A 52 -11.28 -4.65 -6.08
CA ALA A 52 -12.24 -3.98 -6.95
C ALA A 52 -11.72 -3.80 -8.39
N SER A 53 -10.42 -3.67 -8.57
CA SER A 53 -9.77 -3.59 -9.89
C SER A 53 -9.52 -4.96 -10.54
N GLY A 54 -9.93 -6.04 -9.88
CA GLY A 54 -9.85 -7.41 -10.39
C GLY A 54 -8.52 -8.11 -10.11
N ASN A 55 -7.75 -7.64 -9.13
CA ASN A 55 -6.56 -8.35 -8.64
C ASN A 55 -6.96 -9.39 -7.59
N ILE A 56 -6.16 -10.44 -7.49
CA ILE A 56 -6.32 -11.51 -6.50
C ILE A 56 -5.61 -11.08 -5.20
N VAL A 57 -6.34 -11.13 -4.08
CA VAL A 57 -5.83 -10.78 -2.74
C VAL A 57 -6.44 -11.71 -1.68
N ALA A 58 -5.61 -12.17 -0.73
CA ALA A 58 -5.99 -13.14 0.32
C ALA A 58 -6.47 -14.49 -0.23
N GLU A 59 -5.86 -14.91 -1.33
CA GLU A 59 -6.03 -16.21 -1.98
C GLU A 59 -4.66 -16.76 -2.43
N LYS A 60 -4.59 -18.04 -2.80
CA LYS A 60 -3.33 -18.74 -3.10
C LYS A 60 -2.54 -18.09 -4.24
N GLU A 61 -3.24 -17.51 -5.20
CA GLU A 61 -2.69 -16.87 -6.39
C GLU A 61 -2.32 -15.40 -6.14
N THR A 62 -2.37 -14.92 -4.89
CA THR A 62 -1.96 -13.55 -4.55
C THR A 62 -0.47 -13.37 -4.82
N ILE A 63 -0.13 -12.45 -5.71
CA ILE A 63 1.25 -12.13 -6.09
C ILE A 63 1.78 -10.81 -5.51
N ILE A 64 0.89 -9.92 -5.07
CA ILE A 64 1.26 -8.56 -4.67
C ILE A 64 1.48 -8.45 -3.17
N ASP A 65 2.60 -7.84 -2.78
CA ASP A 65 2.89 -7.44 -1.42
C ASP A 65 2.32 -6.04 -1.18
N ILE A 66 1.51 -5.85 -0.14
CA ILE A 66 1.11 -4.52 0.31
C ILE A 66 2.15 -4.04 1.32
N VAL A 67 2.83 -2.94 0.98
CA VAL A 67 3.96 -2.41 1.74
C VAL A 67 3.57 -1.06 2.32
N THR A 68 3.68 -0.91 3.63
CA THR A 68 3.51 0.40 4.28
C THR A 68 4.85 1.13 4.29
N LEU A 69 4.82 2.45 4.12
CA LEU A 69 6.00 3.30 4.18
C LEU A 69 5.89 4.24 5.39
N SER A 70 6.84 4.10 6.32
CA SER A 70 7.04 4.98 7.48
C SER A 70 8.14 6.00 7.17
N GLU A 71 7.81 7.29 7.22
CA GLU A 71 8.70 8.37 6.75
C GLU A 71 9.06 9.35 7.87
N SER A 72 8.27 9.39 8.95
CA SER A 72 8.51 10.25 10.11
C SER A 72 8.80 9.45 11.38
N VAL A 73 9.37 10.13 12.38
CA VAL A 73 9.55 9.57 13.73
C VAL A 73 8.21 9.11 14.30
N LYS A 74 7.15 9.90 14.10
CA LYS A 74 5.80 9.55 14.55
C LYS A 74 5.28 8.27 13.90
N ASP A 75 5.54 8.06 12.61
CA ASP A 75 5.13 6.83 11.93
C ASP A 75 5.89 5.61 12.48
N LEU A 76 7.16 5.80 12.87
CA LEU A 76 7.98 4.75 13.46
C LEU A 76 7.52 4.41 14.89
N GLU A 77 7.15 5.41 15.69
CA GLU A 77 6.58 5.23 17.04
C GLU A 77 5.24 4.49 16.98
N ASN A 78 4.40 4.78 15.98
CA ASN A 78 3.11 4.10 15.77
C ASN A 78 3.24 2.73 15.10
N LEU A 79 4.42 2.36 14.59
CA LEU A 79 4.59 1.15 13.79
C LEU A 79 4.21 -0.16 14.52
N PRO A 80 4.55 -0.37 15.81
CA PRO A 80 4.15 -1.58 16.53
C PRO A 80 2.63 -1.76 16.61
N ASP A 81 1.90 -0.67 16.86
CA ASP A 81 0.43 -0.68 16.92
C ASP A 81 -0.18 -1.00 15.54
N LEU A 82 0.35 -0.37 14.48
CA LEU A 82 -0.06 -0.68 13.10
C LEU A 82 0.18 -2.15 12.76
N ILE A 83 1.33 -2.72 13.12
CA ILE A 83 1.65 -4.14 12.89
C ILE A 83 0.66 -5.04 13.62
N SER A 84 0.34 -4.75 14.90
CA SER A 84 -0.63 -5.53 15.67
C SER A 84 -1.99 -5.55 14.96
N GLN A 85 -2.50 -4.37 14.60
CA GLN A 85 -3.77 -4.25 13.90
C GLN A 85 -3.80 -5.04 12.58
N LEU A 86 -2.71 -5.01 11.81
CA LEU A 86 -2.61 -5.75 10.55
C LEU A 86 -2.63 -7.27 10.74
N ILE A 87 -1.96 -7.77 11.78
CA ILE A 87 -1.92 -9.21 12.08
C ILE A 87 -3.25 -9.70 12.70
N ASP A 88 -3.95 -8.80 13.40
CA ASP A 88 -5.25 -9.09 14.03
C ASP A 88 -6.43 -9.03 13.04
N ASP A 89 -6.30 -8.29 11.94
CA ASP A 89 -7.33 -8.28 10.88
C ASP A 89 -7.38 -9.65 10.17
N PRO A 90 -8.53 -10.35 10.15
CA PRO A 90 -8.61 -11.72 9.65
C PRO A 90 -8.36 -11.82 8.14
N ILE A 91 -8.73 -10.80 7.36
CA ILE A 91 -8.56 -10.82 5.91
C ILE A 91 -7.10 -10.50 5.55
N TYR A 92 -6.51 -9.51 6.22
CA TYR A 92 -5.11 -9.18 6.02
C TYR A 92 -4.19 -10.28 6.54
N ARG A 93 -4.51 -10.91 7.67
CA ARG A 93 -3.81 -12.11 8.15
C ARG A 93 -3.85 -13.24 7.13
N LYS A 94 -4.99 -13.47 6.48
CA LYS A 94 -5.11 -14.45 5.39
C LYS A 94 -4.25 -14.05 4.18
N HIS A 95 -4.15 -12.77 3.86
CA HIS A 95 -3.24 -12.27 2.84
C HIS A 95 -1.78 -12.54 3.19
N LEU A 96 -1.36 -12.22 4.41
CA LEU A 96 -0.01 -12.51 4.92
C LEU A 96 0.30 -14.01 4.90
N PHE A 97 -0.69 -14.87 5.18
CA PHE A 97 -0.52 -16.32 5.07
C PHE A 97 -0.11 -16.77 3.67
N TYR A 98 -0.74 -16.25 2.61
CA TYR A 98 -0.36 -16.60 1.23
C TYR A 98 0.90 -15.89 0.73
N ARG A 99 1.23 -14.72 1.30
CA ARG A 99 2.45 -13.99 0.93
C ARG A 99 3.68 -14.43 1.71
N GLU A 100 3.49 -15.09 2.85
CA GLU A 100 4.52 -15.55 3.79
C GLU A 100 5.46 -14.45 4.30
N LYS A 101 5.03 -13.17 4.21
CA LYS A 101 5.82 -12.01 4.63
C LYS A 101 4.94 -10.80 4.91
N LEU A 102 5.37 -10.01 5.89
CA LEU A 102 4.95 -8.63 6.09
C LEU A 102 6.15 -7.75 5.73
N ILE A 103 5.94 -6.78 4.83
CA ILE A 103 7.00 -5.86 4.40
C ILE A 103 6.63 -4.46 4.85
N ILE A 104 7.52 -3.85 5.61
CA ILE A 104 7.43 -2.44 6.00
C ILE A 104 8.67 -1.75 5.46
N MET A 105 8.46 -0.64 4.77
CA MET A 105 9.53 0.20 4.28
C MET A 105 9.73 1.36 5.26
N ILE A 106 10.95 1.54 5.73
CA ILE A 106 11.33 2.68 6.57
C ILE A 106 12.18 3.60 5.70
N ALA A 107 11.65 4.78 5.38
CA ALA A 107 12.47 5.83 4.80
C ALA A 107 13.04 6.67 5.93
N LYS A 108 14.37 6.70 6.03
CA LYS A 108 15.04 7.73 6.83
C LYS A 108 14.75 9.05 6.14
N SER A 109 13.84 9.84 6.71
CA SER A 109 13.63 11.22 6.33
C SER A 109 14.98 11.93 6.38
N ASP A 110 15.52 12.27 5.21
CA ASP A 110 16.32 13.47 5.09
C ASP A 110 15.37 14.63 5.42
N THR A 111 15.26 14.93 6.72
CA THR A 111 14.57 16.11 7.25
C THR A 111 15.08 17.41 6.64
N VAL A 112 16.13 17.35 5.83
CA VAL A 112 16.76 18.45 5.12
C VAL A 112 15.94 19.00 3.95
N ARG A 113 14.98 18.25 3.38
CA ARG A 113 14.16 18.73 2.24
C ARG A 113 12.91 19.52 2.60
N ARG A 114 12.27 19.28 3.75
CA ARG A 114 11.06 20.06 4.12
C ARG A 114 11.37 21.51 4.52
N ASN A 115 12.63 21.83 4.87
CA ASN A 115 13.08 23.18 5.24
C ASN A 115 14.14 23.78 4.27
N GLY A 116 14.41 23.16 3.13
CA GLY A 116 15.27 23.75 2.08
C GLY A 116 16.76 23.94 2.43
N ARG A 117 17.31 23.23 3.43
CA ARG A 117 18.74 23.35 3.82
C ARG A 117 19.62 22.17 3.37
N GLY A 118 19.16 21.41 2.38
CA GLY A 118 19.82 20.18 1.91
C GLY A 118 20.99 20.37 0.95
N ALA A 119 21.56 21.58 0.85
CA ALA A 119 22.63 21.86 -0.09
C ALA A 119 23.68 22.81 0.51
N GLU A 120 24.05 22.63 1.77
CA GLU A 120 25.27 23.21 2.34
C GLU A 120 25.91 22.22 3.30
N SER A 121 26.72 21.33 2.75
CA SER A 121 27.74 20.54 3.46
C SER A 121 28.87 20.23 2.51
#